data_AF-A0A351YW17-F1
#
_entry.id   AF-A0A351YW17-F1
#
_cell.length_a   1.000
_cell.length_b   1.000
_cell.length_c   1.000
_cell.angle_alpha   90.00
_cell.angle_beta   90.00
_cell.angle_gamma   90.00
#
_symmetry.space_group_name_H-M   'P 1'
#
loop_
_entity.id
_entity.type
_entity.pdbx_description
1 polymer ?
#
loop_
_entity_poly.entity_id
_entity_poly.type
_entity_poly.pdbx_seq_one_letter_code
_entity_poly.pdbx_strand_id
1 'polypeptide(L)'
;MNWGMIGAGVVMGIAAMGSAIGIGIAGQGAIGAWKRCYLNNKPASSLLVAFAGAPFTQTIYGFLLMNNMLGKAKALTEETYKTGGLFLLGLGIACGLSMCMSAIAQGKAGAAGSDALGETGKGFTNYLIVVGLCETVALFSMVFGFMVQL
;
A
#
# COMPACT_ATOMS: atom_id res chain seq x y z
N MET A 1 -6.90 14.64 -25.01
CA MET A 1 -6.16 14.05 -23.88
C MET A 1 -7.11 13.08 -23.17
N ASN A 2 -6.77 11.79 -23.06
CA ASN A 2 -7.63 10.84 -22.35
C ASN A 2 -7.35 10.93 -20.85
N TRP A 3 -8.11 11.77 -20.14
CA TRP A 3 -7.98 11.96 -18.69
C TRP A 3 -8.19 10.67 -17.90
N GLY A 4 -9.00 9.74 -18.41
CA GLY A 4 -9.21 8.43 -17.78
C GLY A 4 -7.96 7.55 -17.82
N MET A 5 -7.20 7.60 -18.91
CA MET A 5 -5.91 6.90 -18.99
C MET A 5 -4.87 7.49 -18.03
N ILE A 6 -4.86 8.82 -17.87
CA ILE A 6 -4.01 9.48 -16.88
C ILE A 6 -4.40 9.03 -15.47
N GLY A 7 -5.70 9.01 -15.16
CA GLY A 7 -6.20 8.50 -13.89
C GLY A 7 -5.74 7.08 -13.58
N ALA A 8 -5.79 6.20 -14.58
CA ALA A 8 -5.32 4.83 -14.44
C ALA A 8 -3.80 4.74 -14.17
N GLY A 9 -2.98 5.54 -14.84
CA GLY A 9 -1.53 5.57 -14.54
C GLY A 9 -1.22 6.14 -13.15
N VAL A 10 -1.92 7.22 -12.77
CA VAL A 10 -1.69 7.92 -11.51
C VAL A 10 -2.03 7.05 -10.29
N VAL A 11 -3.09 6.24 -10.34
CA VAL A 11 -3.46 5.38 -9.20
C VAL A 11 -2.37 4.38 -8.84
N MET A 12 -1.77 3.73 -9.85
CA MET A 12 -0.65 2.82 -9.63
C MET A 12 0.57 3.57 -9.10
N GLY A 13 0.90 4.72 -9.73
CA GLY A 13 2.07 5.51 -9.35
C GLY A 13 2.03 5.96 -7.88
N ILE A 14 0.92 6.54 -7.44
CA ILE A 14 0.78 7.02 -6.06
C ILE A 14 0.78 5.84 -5.07
N ALA A 15 0.11 4.73 -5.39
CA ALA A 15 0.11 3.55 -4.52
C ALA A 15 1.53 2.96 -4.36
N ALA A 16 2.31 2.89 -5.45
CA ALA A 16 3.69 2.43 -5.44
C ALA A 16 4.62 3.36 -4.64
N MET A 17 4.43 4.68 -4.72
CA MET A 17 5.13 5.63 -3.87
C MET A 17 4.89 5.34 -2.38
N GLY A 18 3.64 5.08 -2.01
CA GLY A 18 3.30 4.68 -0.64
C GLY A 18 4.00 3.41 -0.19
N SER A 19 4.00 2.37 -1.01
CA SER A 19 4.73 1.13 -0.72
C SER A 19 6.22 1.38 -0.51
N ALA A 20 6.87 2.18 -1.37
CA ALA A 20 8.29 2.50 -1.21
C ALA A 20 8.58 3.20 0.11
N ILE A 21 7.76 4.18 0.50
CA ILE A 21 7.89 4.90 1.77
C ILE A 21 7.65 3.94 2.95
N GLY A 22 6.57 3.16 2.91
CA GLY A 22 6.21 2.21 3.96
C GLY A 22 7.28 1.14 4.18
N ILE A 23 7.78 0.54 3.10
CA ILE A 23 8.88 -0.45 3.14
C ILE A 23 10.14 0.20 3.73
N GLY A 24 10.45 1.45 3.35
CA GLY A 24 11.57 2.18 3.92
C GLY A 24 11.46 2.33 5.45
N ILE A 25 10.29 2.75 5.94
CA ILE A 25 10.02 2.92 7.37
C ILE A 25 10.11 1.59 8.12
N ALA A 26 9.39 0.55 7.67
CA ALA A 26 9.40 -0.75 8.33
C ALA A 26 10.77 -1.43 8.26
N GLY A 27 11.45 -1.30 7.11
CA GLY A 27 12.79 -1.85 6.88
C GLY A 27 13.83 -1.26 7.82
N GLN A 28 13.78 0.06 8.09
CA GLN A 28 14.65 0.68 9.09
C GLN A 28 14.45 0.06 10.48
N GLY A 29 13.20 -0.20 10.89
CA GLY A 29 12.87 -0.87 12.15
C GLY A 29 13.40 -2.31 12.21
N ALA A 30 13.19 -3.09 11.15
CA ALA A 30 13.68 -4.47 11.04
C ALA A 30 15.22 -4.55 11.10
N ILE A 31 15.92 -3.69 10.35
CA ILE A 31 17.39 -3.61 10.37
C ILE A 31 17.91 -3.24 11.77
N GLY A 32 17.27 -2.28 12.43
CA GLY A 32 17.62 -1.88 13.80
C GLY A 32 17.42 -2.99 14.83
N ALA A 33 16.36 -3.78 14.69
CA ALA A 33 16.11 -4.95 15.54
C ALA A 33 17.14 -6.07 15.30
N TRP A 34 17.44 -6.41 14.03
CA TRP A 34 18.49 -7.40 13.73
C TRP A 34 19.86 -7.00 14.26
N LYS A 35 20.25 -5.72 14.09
CA LYS A 35 21.50 -5.18 14.65
C LYS A 35 21.60 -5.46 16.16
N ARG A 36 20.52 -5.21 16.92
CA ARG A 36 20.46 -5.48 18.37
C ARG A 36 20.53 -6.96 18.69
N CYS A 37 19.91 -7.84 17.89
CA CYS A 37 20.06 -9.28 18.06
C CYS A 37 21.52 -9.72 17.90
N TYR A 38 22.18 -9.28 16.82
CA TYR A 38 23.58 -9.63 16.55
C TYR A 38 24.55 -9.15 17.64
N LEU A 39 24.40 -7.91 18.10
CA LEU A 39 25.24 -7.36 19.19
C LEU A 39 25.11 -8.16 20.50
N ASN A 40 23.95 -8.76 20.75
CA ASN A 40 23.67 -9.54 21.95
C ASN A 40 23.85 -11.05 21.77
N ASN A 41 24.45 -11.50 20.64
CA ASN A 41 24.56 -12.92 20.28
C ASN A 41 23.22 -13.67 20.32
N LYS A 42 22.12 -12.98 19.98
CA LYS A 42 20.78 -13.56 19.87
C LYS A 42 20.46 -13.86 18.39
N PRO A 43 19.66 -14.90 18.11
CA PRO A 43 19.25 -15.20 16.74
C PRO A 43 18.40 -14.06 16.17
N ALA A 44 18.75 -13.61 14.96
CA ALA A 44 17.97 -12.62 14.22
C ALA A 44 16.72 -13.28 13.63
N SER A 45 15.54 -12.80 14.02
CA SER A 45 14.27 -13.37 13.56
C SER A 45 13.98 -13.01 12.11
N SER A 46 13.81 -14.01 11.24
CA SER A 46 13.36 -13.81 9.85
C SER A 46 11.91 -13.31 9.76
N LEU A 47 11.13 -13.42 10.85
CA LEU A 47 9.76 -12.92 10.92
C LEU A 47 9.68 -11.40 10.72
N LEU A 48 10.76 -10.66 11.02
CA LEU A 48 10.84 -9.21 10.80
C LEU A 48 10.68 -8.82 9.32
N VAL A 49 10.99 -9.73 8.38
CA VAL A 49 10.76 -9.53 6.95
C VAL A 49 9.26 -9.36 6.65
N ALA A 50 8.37 -10.02 7.40
CA ALA A 50 6.93 -9.86 7.21
C ALA A 50 6.48 -8.42 7.46
N PHE A 51 7.02 -7.76 8.48
CA PHE A 51 6.74 -6.36 8.77
C PHE A 51 7.34 -5.41 7.72
N ALA A 52 8.57 -5.69 7.28
CA ALA A 52 9.24 -4.88 6.27
C ALA A 52 8.55 -4.97 4.89
N GLY A 53 8.07 -6.16 4.52
CA GLY A 53 7.45 -6.42 3.22
C GLY A 53 5.97 -6.08 3.15
N ALA A 54 5.26 -5.99 4.28
CA ALA A 54 3.82 -5.76 4.31
C ALA A 54 3.34 -4.57 3.45
N PRO A 55 4.02 -3.39 3.44
CA PRO A 55 3.56 -2.25 2.65
C PRO A 55 3.60 -2.43 1.13
N PHE A 56 4.22 -3.50 0.61
CA PHE A 56 4.28 -3.82 -0.82
C PHE A 56 2.89 -4.11 -1.42
N THR A 57 1.94 -4.58 -0.60
CA THR A 57 0.57 -4.90 -1.04
C THR A 57 -0.11 -3.74 -1.77
N GLN A 58 0.22 -2.49 -1.41
CA GLN A 58 -0.42 -1.31 -2.00
C GLN A 58 -0.03 -1.11 -3.47
N THR A 59 1.19 -1.49 -3.85
CA THR A 59 1.61 -1.52 -5.26
C THR A 59 0.78 -2.53 -6.05
N ILE A 60 0.52 -3.71 -5.48
CA ILE A 60 -0.30 -4.74 -6.12
C ILE A 60 -1.74 -4.23 -6.28
N TYR A 61 -2.33 -3.65 -5.23
CA TYR A 61 -3.68 -3.10 -5.27
C TYR A 61 -3.81 -1.94 -6.27
N GLY A 62 -2.82 -1.05 -6.34
CA GLY A 62 -2.76 0.02 -7.33
C GLY A 62 -2.67 -0.51 -8.76
N PHE A 63 -1.89 -1.57 -9.00
CA PHE A 63 -1.81 -2.22 -10.31
C PHE A 63 -3.13 -2.87 -10.73
N LEU A 64 -3.80 -3.57 -9.80
CA LEU A 64 -5.10 -4.17 -10.08
C LEU A 64 -6.16 -3.11 -10.42
N LEU A 65 -6.20 -2.01 -9.67
CA LEU A 65 -7.12 -0.90 -9.94
C LEU A 65 -6.80 -0.16 -11.25
N MET A 66 -5.52 0.05 -11.56
CA MET A 66 -5.11 0.62 -12.85
C MET A 66 -5.67 -0.20 -14.02
N ASN A 67 -5.55 -1.53 -13.99
CA ASN A 67 -6.04 -2.39 -15.07
C ASN A 67 -7.57 -2.30 -15.21
N ASN A 68 -8.30 -2.27 -14.10
CA ASN A 68 -9.74 -2.05 -14.10
C ASN A 68 -10.11 -0.68 -14.71
N MET A 69 -9.42 0.39 -14.32
CA MET A 69 -9.64 1.74 -14.83
C MET A 69 -9.27 1.89 -16.31
N LEU A 70 -8.22 1.21 -16.79
CA LEU A 70 -7.88 1.17 -18.21
C LEU A 70 -8.99 0.54 -19.05
N GLY A 71 -9.62 -0.52 -18.55
CA GLY A 71 -10.80 -1.12 -19.18
C GLY A 71 -11.95 -0.12 -19.30
N LYS A 72 -12.26 0.57 -18.18
CA LYS A 72 -13.31 1.61 -18.14
C LYS A 72 -13.01 2.80 -19.06
N ALA A 73 -11.77 3.27 -19.08
CA ALA A 73 -11.35 4.40 -19.91
C ALA A 73 -11.46 4.11 -21.42
N LYS A 74 -11.26 2.84 -21.83
CA LYS A 74 -11.42 2.40 -23.22
C LYS A 74 -12.89 2.23 -23.63
N ALA A 75 -13.80 2.03 -22.68
CA ALA A 75 -15.23 1.84 -22.92
C ALA A 75 -16.01 3.17 -22.99
N LEU A 76 -15.36 4.31 -22.74
CA LEU A 76 -16.00 5.63 -22.83
C LEU A 76 -16.45 5.96 -24.26
N THR A 77 -17.67 6.51 -24.39
CA THR A 77 -18.22 6.99 -25.66
C THR A 77 -17.91 8.47 -25.86
N GLU A 78 -18.15 9.02 -27.05
CA GLU A 78 -17.90 10.45 -27.31
C GLU A 78 -18.66 11.37 -26.35
N GLU A 79 -19.87 10.99 -25.95
CA GLU A 79 -20.72 11.73 -25.02
C GLU A 79 -20.17 11.73 -23.58
N THR A 80 -19.65 10.59 -23.11
CA THR A 80 -19.13 10.45 -21.73
C THR A 80 -17.65 10.76 -21.60
N TYR A 81 -16.93 10.95 -22.72
CA TYR A 81 -15.48 11.08 -22.76
C TYR A 81 -14.93 12.16 -21.81
N LYS A 82 -15.55 13.34 -21.78
CA LYS A 82 -15.09 14.45 -20.92
C LYS A 82 -15.41 14.17 -19.46
N THR A 83 -16.67 13.93 -19.12
CA THR A 83 -17.13 13.78 -17.74
C THR A 83 -16.58 12.50 -17.09
N GLY A 84 -16.66 11.37 -17.78
CA GLY A 84 -16.13 10.08 -17.31
C GLY A 84 -14.60 10.06 -17.24
N GLY A 85 -13.93 10.72 -18.18
CA GLY A 85 -12.46 10.85 -18.15
C GLY A 85 -11.95 11.64 -16.94
N LEU A 86 -12.57 12.78 -16.64
CA LEU A 86 -12.25 13.60 -15.45
C LEU A 86 -12.59 12.87 -14.15
N PHE A 87 -13.72 12.15 -14.12
CA PHE A 87 -14.09 11.34 -12.97
C PHE A 87 -13.04 10.25 -12.70
N LEU A 88 -12.61 9.51 -13.72
CA LEU A 88 -11.56 8.50 -13.59
C LEU A 88 -10.23 9.08 -13.11
N LEU A 89 -9.87 10.30 -13.53
CA LEU A 89 -8.71 10.99 -13.00
C LEU A 89 -8.85 11.26 -11.49
N GLY A 90 -9.98 11.82 -11.07
CA GLY A 90 -10.27 12.08 -9.66
C GLY A 90 -10.27 10.80 -8.82
N LEU A 91 -10.88 9.74 -9.34
CA LEU A 91 -10.90 8.41 -8.71
C LEU A 91 -9.46 7.88 -8.53
N GLY A 92 -8.62 7.99 -9.57
CA GLY A 92 -7.25 7.50 -9.50
C GLY A 92 -6.40 8.22 -8.47
N ILE A 93 -6.55 9.55 -8.36
CA ILE A 93 -5.87 10.36 -7.34
C ILE A 93 -6.37 9.98 -5.94
N ALA A 94 -7.68 9.92 -5.73
CA ALA A 94 -8.26 9.64 -4.42
C ALA A 94 -7.92 8.23 -3.90
N CYS A 95 -8.11 7.20 -4.74
CA CYS A 95 -7.77 5.83 -4.39
C CYS A 95 -6.25 5.67 -4.20
N GLY A 96 -5.44 6.27 -5.07
CA GLY A 96 -3.98 6.22 -4.99
C GLY A 96 -3.46 6.83 -3.69
N LEU A 97 -3.94 8.03 -3.32
CA LEU A 97 -3.55 8.69 -2.06
C LEU A 97 -3.98 7.88 -0.84
N SER A 98 -5.18 7.31 -0.86
CA SER A 98 -5.66 6.45 0.22
C SER A 98 -4.76 5.22 0.42
N MET A 99 -4.40 4.53 -0.68
CA MET A 99 -3.45 3.43 -0.65
C MET A 99 -2.07 3.89 -0.16
N CYS A 100 -1.62 5.07 -0.58
CA CYS A 100 -0.34 5.62 -0.15
C CYS A 100 -0.28 5.82 1.36
N MET A 101 -1.30 6.47 1.93
CA MET A 101 -1.39 6.70 3.37
C MET A 101 -1.51 5.40 4.16
N SER A 102 -2.24 4.41 3.63
CA SER A 102 -2.33 3.07 4.22
C SER A 102 -0.96 2.38 4.27
N ALA A 103 -0.17 2.40 3.19
CA ALA A 103 1.18 1.83 3.18
C ALA A 103 2.12 2.51 4.18
N ILE A 104 2.05 3.84 4.32
CA ILE A 104 2.87 4.58 5.29
C ILE A 104 2.49 4.18 6.73
N ALA A 105 1.18 4.09 7.02
CA ALA A 105 0.69 3.64 8.33
C ALA A 105 1.14 2.20 8.63
N GLN A 106 1.03 1.31 7.66
CA GLN A 106 1.48 -0.07 7.75
C GLN A 106 3.00 -0.15 8.00
N GLY A 107 3.78 0.70 7.33
CA GLY A 107 5.22 0.83 7.53
C GLY A 107 5.58 1.24 8.97
N LYS A 108 4.87 2.24 9.51
CA LYS A 108 5.06 2.69 10.90
C LYS A 108 4.69 1.61 11.92
N ALA A 109 3.56 0.92 11.70
CA ALA A 109 3.15 -0.21 12.54
C ALA A 109 4.18 -1.35 12.47
N GLY A 110 4.69 -1.67 11.28
CA GLY A 110 5.73 -2.67 11.07
C GLY A 110 7.07 -2.32 11.72
N ALA A 111 7.46 -1.04 11.71
CA ALA A 111 8.65 -0.58 12.40
C ALA A 111 8.53 -0.76 13.93
N ALA A 112 7.39 -0.37 14.51
CA ALA A 112 7.12 -0.57 15.94
C ALA A 112 7.02 -2.06 16.31
N GLY A 113 6.38 -2.87 15.47
CA GLY A 113 6.33 -4.32 15.65
C GLY A 113 7.71 -4.97 15.56
N SER A 114 8.59 -4.46 14.69
CA SER A 114 9.95 -4.94 14.55
C SER A 114 10.80 -4.65 15.78
N ASP A 115 10.68 -3.43 16.30
CA ASP A 115 11.32 -3.00 17.54
C ASP A 115 10.90 -3.87 18.72
N ALA A 116 9.58 -4.00 18.95
CA ALA A 116 9.03 -4.79 20.04
C ALA A 116 9.39 -6.28 19.95
N LEU A 117 9.32 -6.87 18.75
CA LEU A 117 9.71 -8.27 18.54
C LEU A 117 11.22 -8.48 18.72
N GLY A 118 12.05 -7.55 18.26
CA GLY A 118 13.50 -7.61 18.40
C GLY A 118 13.97 -7.61 19.86
N GLU A 119 13.28 -6.87 20.73
CA GLU A 119 13.63 -6.78 22.16
C GLU A 119 13.02 -7.92 22.98
N THR A 120 11.73 -8.22 22.77
CA THR A 120 10.97 -9.14 23.63
C THR A 120 10.96 -10.58 23.12
N GLY A 121 11.14 -10.78 21.80
CA GLY A 121 10.95 -12.07 21.14
C GLY A 121 9.50 -12.57 21.16
N LYS A 122 8.52 -11.73 21.54
CA LYS A 122 7.12 -12.11 21.74
C LYS A 122 6.19 -11.25 20.89
N GLY A 123 4.92 -11.66 20.80
CA GLY A 123 3.84 -10.80 20.30
C GLY A 123 3.74 -10.64 18.78
N PHE A 124 4.51 -11.41 17.99
CA PHE A 124 4.51 -11.32 16.52
C PHE A 124 3.09 -11.25 15.91
N THR A 125 2.21 -12.19 16.26
CA THR A 125 0.83 -12.22 15.75
C THR A 125 0.04 -10.96 16.09
N ASN A 126 0.17 -10.46 17.33
CA ASN A 126 -0.54 -9.26 17.76
C ASN A 126 -0.08 -8.03 16.97
N TYR A 127 1.22 -7.92 16.71
CA TYR A 127 1.77 -6.82 15.92
C TYR A 127 1.34 -6.93 14.44
N LEU A 128 1.28 -8.16 13.91
CA LEU A 128 0.81 -8.40 12.54
C LEU A 128 -0.67 -8.04 12.37
N ILE A 129 -1.52 -8.26 13.40
CA ILE A 129 -2.92 -7.82 13.37
C ILE A 129 -3.00 -6.30 13.19
N VAL A 130 -2.19 -5.52 13.90
CA VAL A 130 -2.17 -4.05 13.76
C VAL A 130 -1.71 -3.63 12.36
N VAL A 131 -0.68 -4.29 11.83
CA VAL A 131 -0.22 -4.11 10.43
C VAL A 131 -1.35 -4.40 9.44
N GLY A 132 -2.12 -5.48 9.65
CA GLY A 132 -3.27 -5.83 8.82
C GLY A 132 -4.46 -4.88 8.96
N LEU A 133 -4.67 -4.27 10.13
CA LEU A 133 -5.69 -3.23 10.29
C LEU A 133 -5.39 -2.01 9.42
N CYS A 134 -4.12 -1.59 9.32
CA CYS A 134 -3.72 -0.50 8.43
C CYS A 134 -4.02 -0.80 6.95
N GLU A 135 -3.94 -2.06 6.55
CA GLU A 135 -4.18 -2.53 5.18
C GLU A 135 -5.65 -2.42 4.76
N THR A 136 -6.60 -2.57 5.69
CA THR A 136 -8.04 -2.55 5.37
C THR A 136 -8.48 -1.31 4.60
N VAL A 137 -7.87 -0.15 4.89
CA VAL A 137 -8.13 1.11 4.19
C VAL A 137 -7.78 1.02 2.69
N ALA A 138 -6.65 0.39 2.34
CA ALA A 138 -6.25 0.20 0.95
C ALA A 138 -7.19 -0.78 0.23
N LEU A 139 -7.57 -1.89 0.89
CA LEU A 139 -8.50 -2.87 0.34
C LEU A 139 -9.86 -2.26 0.04
N PHE A 140 -10.45 -1.50 0.97
CA PHE A 140 -11.71 -0.83 0.73
C PHE A 140 -11.60 0.20 -0.39
N SER A 141 -10.50 0.97 -0.43
CA SER A 141 -10.26 1.94 -1.50
C SER A 141 -10.18 1.30 -2.89
N MET A 142 -9.53 0.12 -2.98
CA MET A 142 -9.48 -0.66 -4.21
C MET A 142 -10.87 -1.18 -4.61
N VAL A 143 -11.55 -1.86 -3.69
CA VAL A 143 -12.85 -2.51 -3.95
C VAL A 143 -13.90 -1.47 -4.34
N PHE A 144 -13.97 -0.33 -3.64
CA PHE A 144 -14.90 0.73 -4.02
C PHE A 144 -14.56 1.31 -5.39
N GLY A 145 -13.28 1.50 -5.71
CA GLY A 145 -12.84 1.91 -7.05
C GLY A 145 -13.25 0.93 -8.17
N PHE A 146 -13.26 -0.38 -7.88
CA PHE A 146 -13.73 -1.40 -8.82
C PHE A 146 -15.23 -1.27 -9.07
N MET A 147 -16.01 -1.03 -8.02
CA MET A 147 -17.46 -1.00 -8.06
C MET A 147 -18.05 0.21 -8.78
N VAL A 148 -17.30 1.32 -8.92
CA VAL A 148 -17.83 2.51 -9.60
C VAL A 148 -18.15 2.23 -11.07
N GLN A 149 -19.35 2.60 -11.50
CA GLN A 149 -19.82 2.51 -12.89
C GLN A 149 -19.83 3.91 -13.53
N LEU A 150 -19.53 3.98 -14.84
CA LEU A 150 -19.43 5.20 -15.64
C LEU A 150 -20.53 5.24 -16.70
#